data_AF-A0A1W9I8J1-F1
#
_entry.id   AF-A0A1W9I8J1-F1
#
_cell.length_a   1.000
_cell.length_b   1.000
_cell.length_c   1.000
_cell.angle_alpha   90.00
_cell.angle_beta   90.00
_cell.angle_gamma   90.00
#
_symmetry.space_group_name_H-M   'P 1'
#
loop_
_entity.id
_entity.type
_entity.pdbx_description
1 polymer ?
#
loop_
_entity_poly.entity_id
_entity_poly.type
_entity_poly.pdbx_seq_one_letter_code
_entity_poly.pdbx_strand_id
1 'polypeptide(L)'
;MAKQELLVEVKKLIAIGKEKGFLTYDELNNTLPAEVVSSGQFGSIMSMFSEMDIEIIDAPEGERIRKRPGNGEARDDGEDAEAESEEENDKPIDLTPGALSRTDDPVRLYLKEMGSVALLSREGEIEIAKRIEEGKKDIASVIYGMPMTIEFVLVLRDQLKDATIDVREIVPVQEQEEELEEDQQPVERDYEELRVKTLDALNAVRKVSLGLKALVEKGKHIGADPVKLKKFKKQFDVARQQVVDKIESVNLHGVLKDRMVQRVRDLAVQIRAAEREVMSCQRRIGFGGEAGAELLRKMCRTKQDFLAVKRKAGVSEDTLTDIKRIYQGAKAKIRQLEDEEALVPAEEIKDAVKHLDVAEEKVKRGKAELVEANLRLVVSIAKKYTNRGLQFLDLIQEGNIGLMKAVDKFEYKRGYKFSTYATWWIRQAITRAIADQARTIRIPVHMIET
;
A
#
# COMPACT_ATOMS: atom_id res chain seq x y z
N MET A 1 60.32 17.35 3.92
CA MET A 1 60.20 17.25 5.38
C MET A 1 59.33 16.05 5.74
N ALA A 2 58.02 16.05 5.51
CA ALA A 2 57.11 14.95 5.89
C ALA A 2 57.49 13.53 5.40
N LYS A 3 57.96 13.35 4.15
CA LYS A 3 58.36 12.02 3.63
C LYS A 3 59.62 11.44 4.29
N GLN A 4 60.52 12.28 4.79
CA GLN A 4 61.74 11.81 5.47
C GLN A 4 61.44 11.41 6.92
N GLU A 5 60.52 12.10 7.59
CA GLU A 5 60.04 11.76 8.94
C GLU A 5 59.28 10.42 8.93
N LEU A 6 58.40 10.22 7.95
CA LEU A 6 57.68 8.96 7.73
C LEU A 6 58.60 7.76 7.52
N LEU A 7 59.69 7.93 6.76
CA LEU A 7 60.68 6.87 6.55
C LEU A 7 61.48 6.53 7.82
N VAL A 8 61.64 7.48 8.74
CA VAL A 8 62.32 7.26 10.02
C VAL A 8 61.39 6.54 11.00
N GLU A 9 60.10 6.91 11.04
CA GLU A 9 59.09 6.28 11.89
C GLU A 9 58.78 4.84 11.46
N VAL A 10 58.60 4.59 10.15
CA VAL A 10 58.40 3.23 9.62
C VAL A 10 59.62 2.34 9.89
N LYS A 11 60.86 2.87 9.79
CA LYS A 11 62.06 2.10 10.14
C LYS A 11 62.14 1.75 11.62
N LYS A 12 61.66 2.62 12.52
CA LYS A 12 61.56 2.31 13.95
C LYS A 12 60.55 1.19 14.20
N LEU A 13 59.40 1.22 13.52
CA LEU A 13 58.39 0.15 13.62
C LEU A 13 58.89 -1.19 13.10
N ILE A 14 59.66 -1.19 12.02
CA ILE A 14 60.29 -2.42 11.50
C ILE A 14 61.31 -2.99 12.51
N ALA A 15 62.08 -2.14 13.19
CA ALA A 15 63.02 -2.59 14.21
C ALA A 15 62.30 -3.21 15.43
N ILE A 16 61.25 -2.54 15.92
CA ILE A 16 60.44 -3.02 17.06
C ILE A 16 59.68 -4.31 16.67
N GLY A 17 59.10 -4.36 15.47
CA GLY A 17 58.39 -5.53 14.96
C GLY A 17 59.31 -6.72 14.72
N LYS A 18 60.57 -6.50 14.30
CA LYS A 18 61.57 -7.59 14.18
C LYS A 18 62.07 -8.10 15.53
N GLU A 19 62.14 -7.26 16.55
CA GLU A 19 62.53 -7.69 17.90
C GLU A 19 61.40 -8.45 18.62
N LYS A 20 60.16 -7.99 18.46
CA LYS A 20 58.98 -8.59 19.12
C LYS A 20 58.36 -9.75 18.33
N GLY A 21 58.55 -9.81 17.01
CA GLY A 21 57.89 -10.77 16.12
C GLY A 21 56.41 -10.48 15.84
N PHE A 22 55.84 -9.49 16.53
CA PHE A 22 54.48 -8.99 16.32
C PHE A 22 54.40 -7.49 16.62
N LEU A 23 53.39 -6.81 16.07
CA LEU A 23 53.09 -5.41 16.33
C LEU A 23 51.60 -5.26 16.66
N THR A 24 51.24 -4.35 17.56
CA THR A 24 49.81 -4.10 17.85
C THR A 24 49.22 -3.01 16.97
N TYR A 25 47.92 -3.08 16.68
CA TYR A 25 47.22 -2.02 15.93
C TYR A 25 47.31 -0.66 16.64
N ASP A 26 47.34 -0.65 17.98
CA ASP A 26 47.49 0.57 18.77
C ASP A 26 48.91 1.16 18.67
N GLU A 27 49.95 0.32 18.67
CA GLU A 27 51.33 0.79 18.45
C GLU A 27 51.51 1.38 17.04
N LEU A 28 50.85 0.80 16.03
CA LEU A 28 50.86 1.29 14.66
C LEU A 28 50.13 2.64 14.51
N ASN A 29 48.96 2.78 15.12
CA ASN A 29 48.15 4.00 15.06
C ASN A 29 48.74 5.17 15.87
N ASN A 30 49.43 4.89 16.97
CA ASN A 30 50.07 5.92 17.79
C ASN A 30 51.37 6.46 17.19
N THR A 31 52.02 5.70 16.32
CA THR A 31 53.32 6.07 15.74
C THR A 31 53.23 6.61 14.32
N LEU A 32 52.18 6.28 13.57
CA LEU A 32 51.96 6.82 12.24
C LEU A 32 51.11 8.11 12.29
N PRO A 33 51.47 9.15 11.52
CA PRO A 33 50.64 10.35 11.41
C PRO A 33 49.22 10.03 10.89
N ALA A 34 48.20 10.66 11.48
CA ALA A 34 46.78 10.43 11.17
C ALA A 34 46.41 10.61 9.68
N GLU A 35 47.16 11.43 8.93
CA GLU A 35 46.97 11.61 7.48
C GLU A 35 47.25 10.34 6.67
N VAL A 36 48.13 9.46 7.15
CA VAL A 36 48.50 8.21 6.44
C VAL A 36 47.52 7.09 6.79
N VAL A 37 47.04 7.05 8.04
CA VAL A 37 46.03 6.10 8.53
C VAL A 37 44.70 6.27 7.78
N SER A 38 44.35 7.51 7.41
CA SER A 38 43.12 7.81 6.66
C SER A 38 43.25 7.63 5.14
N SER A 39 44.43 7.27 4.62
CA SER A 39 44.69 7.14 3.19
C SER A 39 44.83 5.67 2.77
N GLY A 40 44.53 5.33 1.51
CA GLY A 40 44.71 3.97 0.96
C GLY A 40 46.16 3.43 1.00
N GLN A 41 47.13 4.23 1.46
CA GLN A 41 48.52 3.82 1.68
C GLN A 41 48.69 2.93 2.92
N PHE A 42 47.73 2.95 3.86
CA PHE A 42 47.74 2.07 5.03
C PHE A 42 47.74 0.59 4.63
N GLY A 43 46.99 0.21 3.60
CA GLY A 43 46.97 -1.17 3.07
C GLY A 43 48.30 -1.60 2.45
N SER A 44 49.04 -0.68 1.82
CA SER A 44 50.38 -0.96 1.29
C SER A 44 51.41 -1.18 2.41
N ILE A 45 51.30 -0.42 3.49
CA ILE A 45 52.16 -0.56 4.67
C ILE A 45 51.87 -1.91 5.37
N MET A 46 50.60 -2.29 5.50
CA MET A 46 50.19 -3.58 6.06
C MET A 46 50.75 -4.77 5.27
N SER A 47 50.72 -4.67 3.93
CA SER A 47 51.27 -5.69 3.04
C SER A 47 52.79 -5.78 3.16
N MET A 48 53.47 -4.64 3.29
CA MET A 48 54.93 -4.58 3.48
C MET A 48 55.37 -5.22 4.81
N PHE A 49 54.61 -5.04 5.89
CA PHE A 49 54.89 -5.71 7.17
C PHE A 49 54.67 -7.23 7.11
N SER A 50 53.65 -7.66 6.37
CA SER A 50 53.38 -9.09 6.14
C SER A 50 54.50 -9.76 5.31
N GLU A 51 55.04 -9.06 4.30
CA GLU A 51 56.20 -9.54 3.52
C GLU A 51 57.50 -9.63 4.34
N MET A 52 57.58 -8.95 5.48
CA MET A 52 58.72 -8.97 6.39
C MET A 52 58.53 -9.87 7.62
N ASP A 53 57.53 -10.77 7.59
CA ASP A 53 57.16 -11.72 8.66
C ASP A 53 56.85 -11.05 10.02
N ILE A 54 56.18 -9.89 10.00
CA ILE A 54 55.70 -9.21 11.22
C ILE A 54 54.17 -9.34 11.28
N GLU A 55 53.65 -10.15 12.21
CA GLU A 55 52.21 -10.29 12.45
C GLU A 55 51.65 -9.10 13.20
N ILE A 56 50.49 -8.59 12.77
CA ILE A 56 49.83 -7.46 13.42
C ILE A 56 48.60 -7.98 14.18
N ILE A 57 48.57 -7.75 15.49
CA ILE A 57 47.59 -8.33 16.43
C ILE A 57 46.76 -7.19 17.05
N ASP A 58 45.45 -7.40 17.22
CA ASP A 58 44.54 -6.38 17.77
C ASP A 58 44.73 -6.15 19.29
N ALA A 59 45.23 -7.13 20.05
CA ALA A 59 45.58 -6.99 21.47
C ALA A 59 46.57 -8.07 21.91
N PRO A 60 47.44 -7.84 22.92
CA PRO A 60 48.21 -8.91 23.52
C PRO A 60 47.27 -9.82 24.32
N GLU A 61 46.80 -10.91 23.72
CA GLU A 61 46.15 -11.98 24.47
C GLU A 61 47.11 -12.48 25.56
N GLY A 62 46.69 -12.37 26.81
CA GLY A 62 47.39 -12.94 27.96
C GLY A 62 47.69 -14.42 27.72
N GLU A 63 48.98 -14.77 27.82
CA GLU A 63 49.59 -16.10 27.85
C GLU A 63 48.68 -17.30 27.51
N ARG A 64 48.52 -17.58 26.21
CA ARG A 64 48.29 -18.96 25.74
C ARG A 64 49.60 -19.55 25.24
N ILE A 65 50.51 -19.90 26.16
CA ILE A 65 51.57 -20.86 25.84
C ILE A 65 50.95 -22.26 25.79
N ARG A 66 50.82 -22.72 24.54
CA ARG A 66 50.64 -24.11 24.13
C ARG A 66 51.48 -25.07 24.99
N LYS A 67 50.83 -25.99 25.71
CA LYS A 67 51.33 -27.35 25.92
C LYS A 67 50.33 -28.34 25.33
N ARG A 68 50.81 -29.16 24.40
CA ARG A 68 50.11 -30.27 23.75
C ARG A 68 50.39 -31.57 24.57
N PRO A 69 49.70 -32.70 24.31
CA PRO A 69 48.55 -33.21 25.05
C PRO A 69 48.90 -34.41 25.96
N GLY A 70 48.00 -34.78 26.89
CA GLY A 70 48.10 -36.02 27.67
C GLY A 70 46.79 -36.38 28.40
N ASN A 71 46.30 -37.59 28.14
CA ASN A 71 45.21 -38.37 28.75
C ASN A 71 44.62 -37.92 30.10
N GLY A 72 43.30 -38.12 30.25
CA GLY A 72 42.68 -38.40 31.55
C GLY A 72 41.20 -38.00 31.70
N GLU A 73 40.36 -39.03 31.67
CA GLU A 73 38.93 -39.18 32.02
C GLU A 73 38.23 -38.23 33.04
N ALA A 74 36.99 -37.87 32.69
CA ALA A 74 35.69 -38.08 33.39
C ALA A 74 35.17 -37.18 34.55
N ARG A 75 33.86 -36.86 34.40
CA ARG A 75 32.77 -36.49 35.38
C ARG A 75 32.84 -35.08 36.00
N ASP A 76 31.76 -34.43 36.44
CA ASP A 76 30.28 -34.40 36.29
C ASP A 76 29.83 -33.22 37.19
N ASP A 77 28.58 -32.78 37.05
CA ASP A 77 27.79 -31.89 37.93
C ASP A 77 27.94 -30.34 37.81
N GLY A 78 26.88 -29.71 37.28
CA GLY A 78 25.83 -29.13 38.14
C GLY A 78 25.86 -27.64 38.52
N GLU A 79 25.02 -26.87 37.83
CA GLU A 79 24.21 -25.70 38.26
C GLU A 79 24.80 -24.27 38.41
N ASP A 80 24.07 -23.37 37.72
CA ASP A 80 23.79 -21.95 37.91
C ASP A 80 24.88 -20.87 37.77
N ALA A 81 24.77 -20.06 36.71
CA ALA A 81 24.44 -18.63 36.79
C ALA A 81 24.44 -17.95 35.41
N GLU A 82 23.30 -17.33 35.07
CA GLU A 82 23.15 -16.31 34.03
C GLU A 82 24.04 -15.10 34.35
N ALA A 83 24.91 -14.69 33.41
CA ALA A 83 25.28 -13.29 33.16
C ALA A 83 26.30 -13.17 32.02
N GLU A 84 25.96 -12.28 31.07
CA GLU A 84 26.90 -11.45 30.30
C GLU A 84 27.80 -12.12 29.25
N SER A 85 27.26 -12.26 28.04
CA SER A 85 28.06 -12.17 26.81
C SER A 85 27.28 -11.45 25.71
N GLU A 86 27.03 -10.16 25.90
CA GLU A 86 26.54 -9.24 24.87
C GLU A 86 27.48 -8.03 24.72
N GLU A 87 28.79 -8.21 24.57
CA GLU A 87 29.67 -7.09 24.22
C GLU A 87 30.82 -7.55 23.33
N GLU A 88 30.53 -8.00 22.10
CA GLU A 88 31.54 -8.02 21.04
C GLU A 88 30.87 -8.10 19.67
N ASN A 89 30.40 -6.93 19.19
CA ASN A 89 30.25 -6.49 17.77
C ASN A 89 29.12 -5.48 17.55
N ASP A 90 28.90 -4.57 18.50
CA ASP A 90 28.22 -3.30 18.23
C ASP A 90 29.20 -2.33 17.57
N LYS A 91 29.46 -2.49 16.27
CA LYS A 91 29.84 -1.33 15.44
C LYS A 91 28.54 -0.63 15.06
N PRO A 92 28.21 0.52 15.68
CA PRO A 92 27.00 1.24 15.32
C PRO A 92 27.08 1.64 13.85
N ILE A 93 26.06 1.25 13.06
CA ILE A 93 25.88 1.77 11.70
C ILE A 93 25.85 3.29 11.82
N ASP A 94 26.86 3.97 11.27
CA ASP A 94 26.98 5.41 11.30
C ASP A 94 25.87 6.06 10.46
N LEU A 95 24.83 6.55 11.14
CA LEU A 95 23.69 7.25 10.58
C LEU A 95 23.91 8.77 10.48
N THR A 96 25.12 9.28 10.73
CA THR A 96 25.35 10.72 10.67
C THR A 96 25.18 11.24 9.24
N PRO A 97 24.39 12.31 9.01
CA PRO A 97 24.29 12.94 7.70
C PRO A 97 25.56 13.78 7.47
N GLY A 98 26.67 13.10 7.16
CA GLY A 98 27.94 13.73 6.81
C GLY A 98 27.91 14.44 5.46
N ALA A 99 28.74 15.47 5.32
CA ALA A 99 28.85 16.28 4.11
C ALA A 99 29.32 15.46 2.90
N LEU A 100 28.50 15.50 1.84
CA LEU A 100 28.73 15.14 0.43
C LEU A 100 30.02 14.36 0.07
N SER A 101 30.16 13.13 0.57
CA SER A 101 30.96 12.13 -0.14
C SER A 101 30.08 11.48 -1.21
N ARG A 102 30.58 11.41 -2.45
CA ARG A 102 29.95 10.65 -3.56
C ARG A 102 30.04 9.15 -3.27
N THR A 103 29.34 8.68 -2.24
CA THR A 103 29.14 7.25 -1.99
C THR A 103 27.72 6.91 -2.41
N ASP A 104 27.61 6.11 -3.48
CA ASP A 104 26.36 5.56 -4.04
C ASP A 104 25.72 4.50 -3.13
N ASP A 105 25.86 4.62 -1.81
CA ASP A 105 25.28 3.68 -0.86
C ASP A 105 23.76 3.88 -0.79
N PRO A 106 22.95 2.91 -1.26
CA PRO A 106 21.49 3.01 -1.24
C PRO A 106 20.93 3.23 0.17
N VAL A 107 21.61 2.74 1.22
CA VAL A 107 21.20 2.96 2.61
C VAL A 107 21.29 4.44 2.97
N ARG A 108 22.40 5.11 2.63
CA ARG A 108 22.59 6.53 2.90
C ARG A 108 21.61 7.41 2.12
N LEU A 109 21.32 7.05 0.87
CA LEU A 109 20.31 7.75 0.06
C LEU A 109 18.93 7.67 0.74
N TYR A 110 18.53 6.47 1.14
CA TYR A 110 17.26 6.23 1.83
C TYR A 110 17.16 7.01 3.16
N LEU A 111 18.21 6.97 4.00
CA LEU A 111 18.23 7.69 5.26
C LEU A 111 18.17 9.21 5.08
N LYS A 112 18.78 9.73 4.02
CA LYS A 112 18.72 11.16 3.67
C LYS A 112 17.33 11.57 3.21
N GLU A 113 16.69 10.80 2.34
CA GLU A 113 15.32 11.05 1.89
C GLU A 113 14.33 10.98 3.05
N MET A 114 14.41 9.94 3.87
CA MET A 114 13.62 9.81 5.10
C MET A 114 13.90 10.97 6.07
N GLY A 115 15.16 11.40 6.19
CA GLY A 115 15.59 12.51 7.04
C GLY A 115 14.94 13.84 6.69
N SER A 116 14.51 14.02 5.44
CA SER A 116 13.90 15.26 4.95
C SER A 116 12.45 15.48 5.41
N VAL A 117 11.73 14.40 5.76
CA VAL A 117 10.33 14.48 6.20
C VAL A 117 10.26 14.78 7.69
N ALA A 118 9.49 15.78 8.12
CA ALA A 118 9.35 16.14 9.53
C ALA A 118 8.67 15.02 10.36
N LEU A 119 9.02 14.93 11.64
CA LEU A 119 8.30 14.06 12.59
C LEU A 119 6.89 14.61 12.83
N LEU A 120 5.90 13.72 12.89
CA LEU A 120 4.52 14.09 13.11
C LEU A 120 4.18 14.12 14.60
N SER A 121 3.39 15.10 15.03
CA SER A 121 2.82 15.12 16.38
C SER A 121 1.60 14.20 16.46
N ARG A 122 1.17 13.83 17.69
CA ARG A 122 -0.07 13.06 17.89
C ARG A 122 -1.29 13.74 17.28
N GLU A 123 -1.35 15.07 17.33
CA GLU A 123 -2.43 15.84 16.72
C GLU A 123 -2.40 15.76 15.19
N GLY A 124 -1.21 15.83 14.60
CA GLY A 124 -1.01 15.63 13.17
C GLY A 124 -1.38 14.22 12.70
N GLU A 125 -1.05 13.18 13.49
CA GLU A 125 -1.47 11.79 13.22
C GLU A 125 -3.00 11.68 13.15
N ILE A 126 -3.70 12.31 14.10
CA ILE A 126 -5.16 12.31 14.15
C ILE A 126 -5.75 13.11 12.98
N GLU A 127 -5.15 14.24 12.60
CA GLU A 127 -5.59 15.04 11.46
C GLU A 127 -5.47 14.26 10.14
N ILE A 128 -4.34 13.59 9.90
CA ILE A 128 -4.18 12.73 8.71
C ILE A 128 -5.20 11.58 8.75
N ALA A 129 -5.38 10.93 9.91
CA ALA A 129 -6.33 9.84 10.05
C ALA A 129 -7.78 10.29 9.75
N LYS A 130 -8.17 11.49 10.20
CA LYS A 130 -9.47 12.10 9.86
C LYS A 130 -9.60 12.38 8.37
N ARG A 131 -8.56 12.94 7.73
CA ARG A 131 -8.55 13.17 6.28
C ARG A 131 -8.72 11.88 5.48
N ILE A 132 -8.10 10.78 5.93
CA ILE A 132 -8.25 9.45 5.33
C ILE A 132 -9.68 8.93 5.54
N GLU A 133 -10.24 9.06 6.76
CA GLU A 133 -11.61 8.64 7.07
C GLU A 133 -12.65 9.38 6.21
N GLU A 134 -12.52 10.71 6.09
CA GLU A 134 -13.36 11.51 5.22
C GLU A 134 -13.27 11.06 3.76
N GLY A 135 -12.06 10.84 3.24
CA GLY A 135 -11.89 10.36 1.86
C GLY A 135 -12.53 8.98 1.65
N LYS A 136 -12.38 8.05 2.61
CA LYS A 136 -13.07 6.75 2.57
C LYS A 136 -14.60 6.91 2.61
N LYS A 137 -15.11 7.87 3.38
CA LYS A 137 -16.55 8.18 3.45
C LYS A 137 -17.06 8.80 2.15
N ASP A 138 -16.29 9.69 1.53
CA ASP A 138 -16.62 10.29 0.24
C ASP A 138 -16.73 9.19 -0.84
N ILE A 139 -15.75 8.28 -0.89
CA ILE A 139 -15.77 7.09 -1.77
C ILE A 139 -17.04 6.26 -1.52
N ALA A 140 -17.33 5.92 -0.27
CA ALA A 140 -18.51 5.14 0.11
C ALA A 140 -19.83 5.83 -0.31
N SER A 141 -19.93 7.15 -0.13
CA SER A 141 -21.13 7.92 -0.48
C SER A 141 -21.43 7.91 -1.98
N VAL A 142 -20.38 7.96 -2.81
CA VAL A 142 -20.50 7.90 -4.27
C VAL A 142 -20.96 6.49 -4.67
N ILE A 143 -20.25 5.45 -4.22
CA ILE A 143 -20.50 4.07 -4.63
C ILE A 143 -21.87 3.57 -4.17
N TYR A 144 -22.18 3.71 -2.89
CA TYR A 144 -23.43 3.21 -2.31
C TYR A 144 -24.65 4.02 -2.77
N GLY A 145 -24.42 5.25 -3.24
CA GLY A 145 -25.45 6.08 -3.83
C GLY A 145 -25.86 5.67 -5.24
N MET A 146 -25.09 4.80 -5.92
CA MET A 146 -25.41 4.38 -7.29
C MET A 146 -26.42 3.22 -7.31
N PRO A 147 -27.45 3.27 -8.18
CA PRO A 147 -28.47 2.22 -8.25
C PRO A 147 -27.91 0.82 -8.55
N MET A 148 -26.91 0.73 -9.43
CA MET A 148 -26.22 -0.53 -9.76
C MET A 148 -25.61 -1.21 -8.51
N THR A 149 -25.09 -0.43 -7.58
CA THR A 149 -24.49 -0.93 -6.34
C THR A 149 -25.58 -1.44 -5.41
N ILE A 150 -26.70 -0.71 -5.33
CA ILE A 150 -27.86 -1.12 -4.55
C ILE A 150 -28.36 -2.47 -5.06
N GLU A 151 -28.55 -2.64 -6.38
CA GLU A 151 -28.93 -3.94 -6.97
C GLU A 151 -27.93 -5.04 -6.63
N PHE A 152 -26.62 -4.76 -6.75
CA PHE A 152 -25.59 -5.74 -6.38
C PHE A 152 -25.69 -6.17 -4.91
N VAL A 153 -25.94 -5.24 -3.98
CA VAL A 153 -26.16 -5.55 -2.55
C VAL A 153 -27.44 -6.38 -2.35
N LEU A 154 -28.50 -6.13 -3.13
CA LEU A 154 -29.73 -6.94 -3.07
C LEU A 154 -29.51 -8.36 -3.62
N VAL A 155 -28.66 -8.53 -4.64
CA VAL A 155 -28.25 -9.85 -5.14
C VAL A 155 -27.44 -10.59 -4.08
N LEU A 156 -26.47 -9.93 -3.42
CA LEU A 156 -25.72 -10.52 -2.31
C LEU A 156 -26.63 -10.98 -1.16
N ARG A 157 -27.68 -10.23 -0.85
CA ARG A 157 -28.71 -10.66 0.12
C ARG A 157 -29.39 -11.95 -0.32
N ASP A 158 -29.85 -12.03 -1.57
CA ASP A 158 -30.54 -13.22 -2.06
C ASP A 158 -29.60 -14.43 -2.06
N GLN A 159 -28.35 -14.24 -2.46
CA GLN A 159 -27.31 -15.27 -2.38
C GLN A 159 -27.03 -15.74 -0.95
N LEU A 160 -27.03 -14.83 0.03
CA LEU A 160 -26.87 -15.16 1.46
C LEU A 160 -28.10 -15.88 2.03
N LYS A 161 -29.29 -15.51 1.55
CA LYS A 161 -30.56 -16.17 1.93
C LYS A 161 -30.61 -17.60 1.38
N ASP A 162 -30.20 -17.78 0.12
CA ASP A 162 -30.16 -19.07 -0.56
C ASP A 162 -28.97 -19.94 -0.13
N ALA A 163 -28.15 -19.46 0.83
CA ALA A 163 -26.96 -20.13 1.37
C ALA A 163 -25.90 -20.45 0.30
N THR A 164 -25.82 -19.65 -0.77
CA THR A 164 -24.81 -19.80 -1.83
C THR A 164 -23.48 -19.13 -1.53
N ILE A 165 -23.48 -18.16 -0.61
CA ILE A 165 -22.32 -17.37 -0.19
C ILE A 165 -22.26 -17.37 1.34
N ASP A 166 -21.05 -17.55 1.88
CA ASP A 166 -20.79 -17.47 3.30
C ASP A 166 -20.74 -16.03 3.81
N VAL A 167 -21.19 -15.82 5.04
CA VAL A 167 -21.19 -14.49 5.71
C VAL A 167 -19.80 -13.85 5.73
N ARG A 168 -18.76 -14.68 5.82
CA ARG A 168 -17.35 -14.26 5.87
C ARG A 168 -16.90 -13.52 4.61
N GLU A 169 -17.50 -13.83 3.47
CA GLU A 169 -17.19 -13.13 2.22
C GLU A 169 -17.84 -11.74 2.16
N ILE A 170 -18.92 -11.53 2.91
CA ILE A 170 -19.71 -10.30 2.90
C ILE A 170 -19.21 -9.30 3.94
N VAL A 171 -18.98 -9.76 5.17
CA VAL A 171 -18.59 -8.93 6.31
C VAL A 171 -17.23 -9.42 6.83
N PRO A 172 -16.25 -8.52 7.08
CA PRO A 172 -15.01 -8.91 7.71
C PRO A 172 -15.31 -9.40 9.13
N VAL A 173 -15.00 -10.66 9.39
CA VAL A 173 -14.98 -11.20 10.75
C VAL A 173 -13.82 -10.51 11.47
N GLN A 174 -14.12 -9.77 12.53
CA GLN A 174 -13.06 -9.35 13.45
C GLN A 174 -12.63 -10.60 14.20
N GLU A 175 -11.67 -11.32 13.64
CA GLU A 175 -10.89 -12.29 14.41
C GLU A 175 -10.20 -11.46 15.49
N GLN A 176 -10.77 -11.48 16.70
CA GLN A 176 -9.99 -11.21 17.89
C GLN A 176 -8.97 -12.35 17.91
N GLU A 177 -7.74 -12.09 17.47
CA GLU A 177 -6.58 -12.97 17.69
C GLU A 177 -6.20 -12.99 19.19
N GLU A 178 -7.21 -13.07 20.07
CA GLU A 178 -7.04 -13.25 21.50
C GLU A 178 -7.23 -14.75 21.83
N GLU A 179 -6.08 -15.35 22.15
CA GLU A 179 -5.85 -16.58 22.90
C GLU A 179 -6.24 -17.92 22.23
N LEU A 180 -5.18 -18.65 21.88
CA LEU A 180 -5.17 -20.11 21.75
C LEU A 180 -5.53 -20.73 23.11
N GLU A 181 -6.82 -20.85 23.42
CA GLU A 181 -7.30 -21.83 24.39
C GLU A 181 -8.14 -22.89 23.66
N GLU A 182 -7.69 -24.14 23.81
CA GLU A 182 -8.32 -25.34 23.28
C GLU A 182 -9.69 -25.56 23.93
N ASP A 183 -10.75 -24.98 23.37
CA ASP A 183 -12.11 -25.51 23.55
C ASP A 183 -12.89 -25.42 22.23
N GLN A 184 -12.88 -26.54 21.51
CA GLN A 184 -13.59 -26.74 20.25
C GLN A 184 -15.10 -26.90 20.50
N GLN A 185 -15.81 -25.77 20.72
CA GLN A 185 -17.24 -25.54 20.36
C GLN A 185 -17.75 -24.18 20.91
N PRO A 186 -17.42 -23.05 20.26
CA PRO A 186 -18.40 -21.95 20.10
C PRO A 186 -18.48 -21.35 18.68
N VAL A 187 -17.55 -21.69 17.79
CA VAL A 187 -17.29 -20.99 16.53
C VAL A 187 -18.48 -20.96 15.56
N GLU A 188 -19.30 -22.01 15.47
CA GLU A 188 -20.43 -22.07 14.52
C GLU A 188 -21.66 -21.20 14.92
N ARG A 189 -21.90 -20.99 16.22
CA ARG A 189 -23.05 -20.19 16.68
C ARG A 189 -22.87 -18.70 16.39
N ASP A 190 -21.64 -18.22 16.51
CA ASP A 190 -21.29 -16.82 16.25
C ASP A 190 -21.47 -16.46 14.77
N TYR A 191 -21.21 -17.41 13.86
CA TYR A 191 -21.41 -17.19 12.42
C TYR A 191 -22.89 -17.15 12.03
N GLU A 192 -23.72 -18.01 12.60
CA GLU A 192 -25.16 -17.99 12.31
C GLU A 192 -25.82 -16.75 12.92
N GLU A 193 -25.40 -16.30 14.11
CA GLU A 193 -25.88 -15.03 14.67
C GLU A 193 -25.44 -13.84 13.81
N LEU A 194 -24.18 -13.82 13.36
CA LEU A 194 -23.68 -12.80 12.44
C LEU A 194 -24.45 -12.84 11.12
N ARG A 195 -24.77 -14.03 10.60
CA ARG A 195 -25.58 -14.22 9.39
C ARG A 195 -26.93 -13.55 9.52
N VAL A 196 -27.65 -13.83 10.61
CA VAL A 196 -28.99 -13.27 10.86
C VAL A 196 -28.92 -11.75 10.97
N LYS A 197 -27.94 -11.22 11.73
CA LYS A 197 -27.72 -9.77 11.83
C LYS A 197 -27.43 -9.13 10.47
N THR A 198 -26.58 -9.74 9.65
CA THR A 198 -26.27 -9.25 8.30
C THR A 198 -27.49 -9.31 7.39
N LEU A 199 -28.27 -10.40 7.43
CA LEU A 199 -29.51 -10.54 6.66
C LEU A 199 -30.54 -9.48 7.06
N ASP A 200 -30.71 -9.21 8.36
CA ASP A 200 -31.62 -8.16 8.85
C ASP A 200 -31.18 -6.76 8.42
N ALA A 201 -29.88 -6.48 8.45
CA ALA A 201 -29.33 -5.23 7.94
C ALA A 201 -29.56 -5.09 6.43
N LEU A 202 -29.34 -6.15 5.64
CA LEU A 202 -29.60 -6.17 4.20
C LEU A 202 -31.10 -6.08 3.86
N ASN A 203 -31.97 -6.64 4.70
CA ASN A 203 -33.42 -6.48 4.59
C ASN A 203 -33.85 -5.04 4.87
N ALA A 204 -33.22 -4.37 5.83
CA ALA A 204 -33.43 -2.94 6.07
C ALA A 204 -33.01 -2.10 4.85
N VAL A 205 -31.86 -2.42 4.22
CA VAL A 205 -31.42 -1.79 2.96
C VAL A 205 -32.46 -2.00 1.87
N ARG A 206 -33.01 -3.21 1.70
CA ARG A 206 -34.09 -3.50 0.74
C ARG A 206 -35.33 -2.63 0.97
N LYS A 207 -35.74 -2.45 2.22
CA LYS A 207 -36.93 -1.66 2.56
C LYS A 207 -36.74 -0.18 2.18
N VAL A 208 -35.57 0.38 2.46
CA VAL A 208 -35.24 1.77 2.10
C VAL A 208 -35.06 1.92 0.59
N SER A 209 -34.43 0.95 -0.09
CA SER A 209 -34.24 0.98 -1.54
C SER A 209 -35.55 0.90 -2.33
N LEU A 210 -36.55 0.15 -1.85
CA LEU A 210 -37.91 0.16 -2.39
C LEU A 210 -38.54 1.55 -2.29
N GLY A 211 -38.35 2.24 -1.16
CA GLY A 211 -38.78 3.64 -0.98
C GLY A 211 -38.11 4.58 -1.98
N LEU A 212 -36.80 4.40 -2.22
CA LEU A 212 -36.05 5.18 -3.20
C LEU A 212 -36.56 4.92 -4.64
N LYS A 213 -36.79 3.66 -5.02
CA LYS A 213 -37.37 3.31 -6.33
C LYS A 213 -38.73 3.96 -6.56
N ALA A 214 -39.61 3.91 -5.56
CA ALA A 214 -40.92 4.57 -5.63
C ALA A 214 -40.81 6.11 -5.73
N LEU A 215 -39.79 6.71 -5.12
CA LEU A 215 -39.49 8.13 -5.29
C LEU A 215 -39.00 8.42 -6.71
N VAL A 216 -38.09 7.62 -7.27
CA VAL A 216 -37.63 7.76 -8.67
C VAL A 216 -38.79 7.71 -9.66
N GLU A 217 -39.72 6.77 -9.48
CA GLU A 217 -40.93 6.67 -10.32
C GLU A 217 -41.81 7.92 -10.21
N LYS A 218 -42.05 8.42 -8.99
CA LYS A 218 -42.75 9.70 -8.79
C LYS A 218 -42.01 10.86 -9.47
N GLY A 219 -40.68 10.85 -9.45
CA GLY A 219 -39.81 11.82 -10.11
C GLY A 219 -40.00 11.89 -11.63
N LYS A 220 -40.22 10.74 -12.28
CA LYS A 220 -40.52 10.68 -13.73
C LYS A 220 -41.84 11.37 -14.10
N HIS A 221 -42.76 11.50 -13.15
CA HIS A 221 -44.06 12.15 -13.33
C HIS A 221 -44.12 13.60 -12.84
N ILE A 222 -43.04 14.13 -12.24
CA ILE A 222 -42.97 15.53 -11.84
C ILE A 222 -42.68 16.37 -13.09
N GLY A 223 -43.68 17.14 -13.53
CA GLY A 223 -43.51 18.16 -14.56
C GLY A 223 -42.47 19.22 -14.18
N ALA A 224 -42.05 20.02 -15.16
CA ALA A 224 -40.93 20.97 -15.11
C ALA A 224 -41.10 22.20 -14.19
N ASP A 225 -41.74 22.05 -13.02
CA ASP A 225 -41.86 23.09 -11.99
C ASP A 225 -40.55 23.20 -11.19
N PRO A 226 -39.78 24.32 -11.28
CA PRO A 226 -38.46 24.44 -10.64
C PRO A 226 -38.49 24.27 -9.11
N VAL A 227 -39.57 24.70 -8.47
CA VAL A 227 -39.76 24.63 -7.01
C VAL A 227 -40.03 23.20 -6.54
N LYS A 228 -40.86 22.45 -7.29
CA LYS A 228 -41.13 21.04 -7.01
C LYS A 228 -39.91 20.18 -7.29
N LEU A 229 -39.16 20.48 -8.36
CA LEU A 229 -37.90 19.82 -8.67
C LEU A 229 -36.86 19.99 -7.56
N LYS A 230 -36.72 21.20 -7.00
CA LYS A 230 -35.78 21.47 -5.90
C LYS A 230 -36.18 20.76 -4.60
N LYS A 231 -37.48 20.71 -4.28
CA LYS A 231 -37.99 19.95 -3.12
C LYS A 231 -37.82 18.45 -3.31
N PHE A 232 -38.13 17.95 -4.51
CA PHE A 232 -37.98 16.54 -4.85
C PHE A 232 -36.51 16.12 -4.85
N LYS A 233 -35.61 16.91 -5.42
CA LYS A 233 -34.16 16.66 -5.39
C LYS A 233 -33.65 16.56 -3.95
N LYS A 234 -34.04 17.49 -3.07
CA LYS A 234 -33.70 17.39 -1.65
C LYS A 234 -34.24 16.12 -0.98
N GLN A 235 -35.50 15.75 -1.26
CA GLN A 235 -36.08 14.51 -0.72
C GLN A 235 -35.37 13.27 -1.25
N PHE A 236 -34.98 13.28 -2.52
CA PHE A 236 -34.22 12.22 -3.17
C PHE A 236 -32.81 12.10 -2.56
N ASP A 237 -32.10 13.22 -2.39
CA ASP A 237 -30.78 13.25 -1.79
C ASP A 237 -30.80 12.75 -0.33
N VAL A 238 -31.85 13.10 0.44
CA VAL A 238 -32.03 12.58 1.81
C VAL A 238 -32.29 11.07 1.80
N ALA A 239 -33.16 10.58 0.90
CA ALA A 239 -33.42 9.15 0.79
C ALA A 239 -32.18 8.38 0.32
N ARG A 240 -31.41 8.95 -0.62
CA ARG A 240 -30.12 8.41 -1.07
C ARG A 240 -29.13 8.32 0.09
N GLN A 241 -29.01 9.37 0.89
CA GLN A 241 -28.13 9.36 2.06
C GLN A 241 -28.55 8.29 3.08
N GLN A 242 -29.85 8.09 3.31
CA GLN A 242 -30.34 7.02 4.18
C GLN A 242 -29.95 5.63 3.67
N VAL A 243 -29.96 5.40 2.36
CA VAL A 243 -29.49 4.13 1.77
C VAL A 243 -27.99 3.98 1.98
N VAL A 244 -27.21 5.03 1.73
CA VAL A 244 -25.76 5.04 1.94
C VAL A 244 -25.41 4.68 3.39
N ASP A 245 -26.04 5.36 4.36
CA ASP A 245 -25.78 5.14 5.79
C ASP A 245 -26.15 3.70 6.21
N LYS A 246 -27.23 3.14 5.63
CA LYS A 246 -27.62 1.75 5.90
C LYS A 246 -26.66 0.73 5.29
N ILE A 247 -26.19 0.95 4.06
CA ILE A 247 -25.19 0.07 3.44
C ILE A 247 -23.85 0.18 4.19
N GLU A 248 -23.47 1.38 4.63
CA GLU A 248 -22.26 1.60 5.42
C GLU A 248 -22.32 0.84 6.75
N SER A 249 -23.48 0.78 7.41
CA SER A 249 -23.68 0.03 8.65
C SER A 249 -23.50 -1.49 8.54
N VAL A 250 -23.61 -2.06 7.32
CA VAL A 250 -23.34 -3.49 7.07
C VAL A 250 -21.84 -3.81 7.19
N ASN A 251 -20.97 -2.79 7.06
CA ASN A 251 -19.52 -2.92 7.06
C ASN A 251 -19.01 -4.01 6.11
N LEU A 252 -19.26 -3.83 4.81
CA LEU A 252 -18.85 -4.81 3.80
C LEU A 252 -17.33 -5.02 3.77
N HIS A 253 -16.90 -6.22 3.35
CA HIS A 253 -15.50 -6.56 3.17
C HIS A 253 -14.82 -5.63 2.13
N GLY A 254 -13.53 -5.31 2.34
CA GLY A 254 -12.78 -4.39 1.48
C GLY A 254 -12.77 -4.82 0.01
N VAL A 255 -12.59 -6.11 -0.25
CA VAL A 255 -12.62 -6.69 -1.60
C VAL A 255 -13.95 -6.45 -2.32
N LEU A 256 -15.08 -6.48 -1.60
CA LEU A 256 -16.39 -6.19 -2.20
C LEU A 256 -16.53 -4.70 -2.53
N LYS A 257 -16.04 -3.82 -1.66
CA LYS A 257 -15.99 -2.37 -1.92
C LYS A 257 -15.16 -2.09 -3.18
N ASP A 258 -13.96 -2.68 -3.27
CA ASP A 258 -13.07 -2.53 -4.42
C ASP A 258 -13.69 -3.10 -5.71
N ARG A 259 -14.41 -4.22 -5.62
CA ARG A 259 -15.17 -4.77 -6.75
C ARG A 259 -16.28 -3.82 -7.22
N MET A 260 -17.00 -3.19 -6.29
CA MET A 260 -18.03 -2.18 -6.63
C MET A 260 -17.41 -0.95 -7.30
N VAL A 261 -16.30 -0.43 -6.75
CA VAL A 261 -15.49 0.65 -7.34
C VAL A 261 -15.13 0.31 -8.79
N GLN A 262 -14.59 -0.90 -9.01
CA GLN A 262 -14.15 -1.29 -10.34
C GLN A 262 -15.33 -1.38 -11.32
N ARG A 263 -16.47 -1.91 -10.87
CA ARG A 263 -17.66 -2.00 -11.72
C ARG A 263 -18.13 -0.63 -12.20
N VAL A 264 -18.11 0.39 -11.34
CA VAL A 264 -18.45 1.78 -11.70
C VAL A 264 -17.47 2.33 -12.75
N ARG A 265 -16.18 2.05 -12.60
CA ARG A 265 -15.15 2.47 -13.55
C ARG A 265 -15.27 1.76 -14.89
N ASP A 266 -15.49 0.46 -14.89
CA ASP A 266 -15.67 -0.33 -16.10
C ASP A 266 -16.85 0.20 -16.93
N LEU A 267 -17.97 0.52 -16.28
CA LEU A 267 -19.10 1.17 -16.94
C LEU A 267 -18.71 2.52 -17.55
N ALA A 268 -17.99 3.37 -16.80
CA ALA A 268 -17.54 4.65 -17.33
C ALA A 268 -16.58 4.49 -18.52
N VAL A 269 -15.72 3.47 -18.52
CA VAL A 269 -14.84 3.15 -19.65
C VAL A 269 -15.65 2.69 -20.86
N GLN A 270 -16.66 1.84 -20.66
CA GLN A 270 -17.54 1.38 -21.73
C GLN A 270 -18.35 2.54 -22.35
N ILE A 271 -18.86 3.44 -21.51
CA ILE A 271 -19.57 4.65 -21.96
C ILE A 271 -18.63 5.57 -22.74
N ARG A 272 -17.43 5.85 -22.21
CA ARG A 272 -16.42 6.66 -22.91
C ARG A 272 -15.98 6.01 -24.22
N ALA A 273 -15.91 4.69 -24.31
CA ALA A 273 -15.62 3.99 -25.56
C ALA A 273 -16.72 4.20 -26.60
N ALA A 274 -17.99 4.03 -26.21
CA ALA A 274 -19.13 4.29 -27.10
C ALA A 274 -19.24 5.77 -27.51
N GLU A 275 -18.97 6.71 -26.60
CA GLU A 275 -18.88 8.15 -26.92
C GLU A 275 -17.74 8.44 -27.91
N ARG A 276 -16.57 7.80 -27.75
CA ARG A 276 -15.45 7.93 -28.69
C ARG A 276 -15.82 7.42 -30.08
N GLU A 277 -16.61 6.34 -30.20
CA GLU A 277 -17.14 5.87 -31.49
C GLU A 277 -18.08 6.90 -32.13
N VAL A 278 -18.95 7.53 -31.33
CA VAL A 278 -19.81 8.64 -31.78
C VAL A 278 -18.96 9.83 -32.26
N MET A 279 -17.93 10.21 -31.52
CA MET A 279 -16.99 11.27 -31.90
C MET A 279 -16.17 10.92 -33.15
N SER A 280 -15.83 9.64 -33.34
CA SER A 280 -15.19 9.15 -34.57
C SER A 280 -16.12 9.30 -35.78
N CYS A 281 -17.41 8.98 -35.61
CA CYS A 281 -18.42 9.20 -36.63
C CYS A 281 -18.55 10.69 -37.01
N GLN A 282 -18.49 11.60 -36.04
CA GLN A 282 -18.50 13.05 -36.30
C GLN A 282 -17.28 13.49 -37.13
N ARG A 283 -16.09 13.02 -36.75
CA ARG A 283 -14.85 13.29 -37.49
C ARG A 283 -14.90 12.78 -38.92
N ARG A 284 -15.44 11.58 -39.14
CA ARG A 284 -15.60 11.00 -40.49
C ARG A 284 -16.58 11.77 -41.38
N ILE A 285 -17.56 12.45 -40.78
CA ILE A 285 -18.50 13.33 -41.49
C ILE A 285 -17.89 14.73 -41.76
N GLY A 286 -16.73 15.04 -41.17
CA GLY A 286 -16.02 16.31 -41.38
C GLY A 286 -16.59 17.50 -40.60
N PHE A 287 -17.58 17.26 -39.72
CA PHE A 287 -18.18 18.30 -38.87
C PHE A 287 -17.94 17.95 -37.40
N GLY A 288 -17.20 18.83 -36.69
CA GLY A 288 -17.02 18.74 -35.24
C GLY A 288 -18.16 19.37 -34.44
N GLY A 289 -18.25 19.02 -33.16
CA GLY A 289 -19.12 19.69 -32.18
C GLY A 289 -20.62 19.43 -32.37
N GLU A 290 -21.45 20.39 -31.91
CA GLU A 290 -22.91 20.27 -31.93
C GLU A 290 -23.49 20.11 -33.34
N ALA A 291 -22.88 20.76 -34.34
CA ALA A 291 -23.29 20.63 -35.74
C ALA A 291 -23.10 19.20 -36.28
N GLY A 292 -21.99 18.53 -35.91
CA GLY A 292 -21.76 17.12 -36.24
C GLY A 292 -22.73 16.18 -35.52
N ALA A 293 -23.02 16.45 -34.25
CA ALA A 293 -24.01 15.69 -33.48
C ALA A 293 -25.44 15.83 -34.02
N GLU A 294 -25.80 17.02 -34.50
CA GLU A 294 -27.10 17.28 -35.11
C GLU A 294 -27.24 16.59 -36.47
N LEU A 295 -26.18 16.61 -37.30
CA LEU A 295 -26.15 15.90 -38.58
C LEU A 295 -26.28 14.37 -38.38
N LEU A 296 -25.58 13.80 -37.40
CA LEU A 296 -25.71 12.38 -37.04
C LEU A 296 -27.12 12.03 -36.55
N ARG A 297 -27.74 12.91 -35.76
CA ARG A 297 -29.14 12.74 -35.31
C ARG A 297 -30.12 12.81 -36.49
N LYS A 298 -29.94 13.76 -37.40
CA LYS A 298 -30.76 13.94 -38.61
C LYS A 298 -30.63 12.73 -39.56
N MET A 299 -29.41 12.23 -39.76
CA MET A 299 -29.13 11.04 -40.57
C MET A 299 -29.92 9.79 -40.15
N CYS A 300 -30.30 9.70 -38.86
CA CYS A 300 -31.03 8.57 -38.30
C CYS A 300 -32.56 8.73 -38.31
N ARG A 301 -33.11 9.90 -38.64
CA ARG A 301 -34.57 10.17 -38.57
C ARG A 301 -35.31 9.74 -39.83
N THR A 302 -34.85 10.20 -40.99
CA THR A 302 -35.65 10.09 -42.23
C THR A 302 -34.75 9.83 -43.44
N LYS A 303 -35.26 9.11 -44.45
CA LYS A 303 -34.52 8.88 -45.72
C LYS A 303 -34.15 10.19 -46.42
N GLN A 304 -35.00 11.22 -46.33
CA GLN A 304 -34.71 12.55 -46.89
C GLN A 304 -33.57 13.27 -46.15
N ASP A 305 -33.48 13.13 -44.83
CA ASP A 305 -32.39 13.70 -44.03
C ASP A 305 -31.05 13.03 -44.32
N PHE A 306 -31.06 11.73 -44.64
CA PHE A 306 -29.87 11.01 -45.09
C PHE A 306 -29.31 11.61 -46.39
N LEU A 307 -30.17 11.93 -47.36
CA LEU A 307 -29.75 12.62 -48.60
C LEU A 307 -29.32 14.07 -48.37
N ALA A 308 -29.89 14.76 -47.38
CA ALA A 308 -29.47 16.11 -47.00
C ALA A 308 -28.08 16.10 -46.35
N VAL A 309 -27.79 15.11 -45.50
CA VAL A 309 -26.46 14.91 -44.89
C VAL A 309 -25.44 14.50 -45.95
N LYS A 310 -25.80 13.63 -46.91
CA LYS A 310 -24.95 13.29 -48.07
C LYS A 310 -24.51 14.53 -48.84
N ARG A 311 -25.47 15.42 -49.18
CA ARG A 311 -25.18 16.68 -49.89
C ARG A 311 -24.30 17.63 -49.10
N LYS A 312 -24.41 17.64 -47.77
CA LYS A 312 -23.70 18.59 -46.91
C LYS A 312 -22.31 18.09 -46.50
N ALA A 313 -22.12 16.77 -46.38
CA ALA A 313 -20.87 16.15 -45.95
C ALA A 313 -19.94 15.74 -47.10
N GLY A 314 -20.45 15.61 -48.32
CA GLY A 314 -19.61 15.30 -49.50
C GLY A 314 -18.94 13.93 -49.46
N VAL A 315 -19.40 13.02 -48.61
CA VAL A 315 -18.83 11.67 -48.41
C VAL A 315 -19.57 10.62 -49.24
N SER A 316 -18.90 9.52 -49.59
CA SER A 316 -19.48 8.40 -50.34
C SER A 316 -20.68 7.76 -49.62
N GLU A 317 -21.64 7.24 -50.39
CA GLU A 317 -22.86 6.64 -49.87
C GLU A 317 -22.59 5.42 -48.98
N ASP A 318 -21.64 4.57 -49.37
CA ASP A 318 -21.23 3.38 -48.60
C ASP A 318 -20.57 3.77 -47.27
N THR A 319 -19.75 4.82 -47.28
CA THR A 319 -19.15 5.33 -46.04
C THR A 319 -20.19 5.93 -45.10
N LEU A 320 -21.26 6.51 -45.64
CA LEU A 320 -22.33 7.12 -44.84
C LEU A 320 -23.26 6.06 -44.22
N THR A 321 -23.54 4.97 -44.94
CA THR A 321 -24.30 3.83 -44.38
C THR A 321 -23.51 3.11 -43.29
N ASP A 322 -22.19 2.93 -43.47
CA ASP A 322 -21.31 2.39 -42.42
C ASP A 322 -21.29 3.27 -41.16
N ILE A 323 -21.14 4.60 -41.33
CA ILE A 323 -21.18 5.55 -40.21
C ILE A 323 -22.53 5.50 -39.50
N LYS A 324 -23.64 5.39 -40.24
CA LYS A 324 -24.97 5.23 -39.67
C LYS A 324 -25.08 3.97 -38.83
N ARG A 325 -24.58 2.83 -39.31
CA ARG A 325 -24.59 1.56 -38.57
C ARG A 325 -23.80 1.67 -37.27
N ILE A 326 -22.58 2.21 -37.34
CA ILE A 326 -21.70 2.38 -36.17
C ILE A 326 -22.33 3.34 -35.17
N TYR A 327 -22.86 4.49 -35.61
CA TYR A 327 -23.51 5.46 -34.74
C TYR A 327 -24.76 4.90 -34.06
N GLN A 328 -25.59 4.15 -34.78
CA GLN A 328 -26.77 3.50 -34.22
C GLN A 328 -26.39 2.42 -33.20
N GLY A 329 -25.37 1.60 -33.49
CA GLY A 329 -24.84 0.61 -32.56
C GLY A 329 -24.28 1.25 -31.29
N ALA A 330 -23.44 2.28 -31.42
CA ALA A 330 -22.87 3.00 -30.29
C ALA A 330 -23.96 3.67 -29.42
N LYS A 331 -24.96 4.29 -30.05
CA LYS A 331 -26.07 4.92 -29.32
C LYS A 331 -27.00 3.91 -28.65
N ALA A 332 -27.24 2.76 -29.29
CA ALA A 332 -27.99 1.66 -28.69
C ALA A 332 -27.23 1.10 -27.49
N LYS A 333 -25.91 0.93 -27.60
CA LYS A 333 -25.05 0.50 -26.50
C LYS A 333 -25.05 1.47 -25.33
N ILE A 334 -24.99 2.79 -25.58
CA ILE A 334 -25.11 3.80 -24.52
C ILE A 334 -26.45 3.67 -23.81
N ARG A 335 -27.57 3.57 -24.55
CA ARG A 335 -28.90 3.39 -23.95
C ARG A 335 -29.01 2.10 -23.16
N GLN A 336 -28.45 1.01 -23.68
CA GLN A 336 -28.44 -0.27 -22.97
C GLN A 336 -27.69 -0.15 -21.64
N LEU A 337 -26.51 0.49 -21.65
CA LEU A 337 -25.74 0.71 -20.41
C LEU A 337 -26.46 1.66 -19.43
N GLU A 338 -27.18 2.66 -19.94
CA GLU A 338 -28.00 3.58 -19.13
C GLU A 338 -29.21 2.88 -18.48
N ASP A 339 -29.93 2.07 -19.24
CA ASP A 339 -31.21 1.48 -18.83
C ASP A 339 -31.07 0.13 -18.12
N GLU A 340 -30.13 -0.73 -18.52
CA GLU A 340 -29.98 -2.10 -17.97
C GLU A 340 -28.97 -2.17 -16.83
N GLU A 341 -27.82 -1.50 -16.96
CA GLU A 341 -26.71 -1.69 -16.03
C GLU A 341 -26.59 -0.55 -15.00
N ALA A 342 -26.62 0.70 -15.44
CA ALA A 342 -26.37 1.82 -14.55
C ALA A 342 -27.64 2.37 -13.87
N LEU A 343 -28.79 2.30 -14.57
CA LEU A 343 -30.07 2.92 -14.19
C LEU A 343 -29.95 4.45 -13.94
N VAL A 344 -28.90 5.07 -14.46
CA VAL A 344 -28.60 6.50 -14.36
C VAL A 344 -28.05 7.02 -15.69
N PRO A 345 -28.21 8.33 -15.98
CA PRO A 345 -27.64 8.93 -17.17
C PRO A 345 -26.12 8.81 -17.21
N ALA A 346 -25.55 8.69 -18.42
CA ALA A 346 -24.11 8.58 -18.63
C ALA A 346 -23.29 9.73 -17.97
N GLU A 347 -23.85 10.93 -17.89
CA GLU A 347 -23.21 12.07 -17.23
C GLU A 347 -23.01 11.85 -15.73
N GLU A 348 -24.00 11.27 -15.04
CA GLU A 348 -23.90 11.05 -13.59
C GLU A 348 -22.80 10.02 -13.26
N ILE A 349 -22.62 9.00 -14.11
CA ILE A 349 -21.55 8.00 -13.96
C ILE A 349 -20.18 8.64 -14.19
N LYS A 350 -20.06 9.51 -15.20
CA LYS A 350 -18.81 10.23 -15.48
C LYS A 350 -18.44 11.15 -14.33
N ASP A 351 -19.40 11.86 -13.76
CA ASP A 351 -19.17 12.73 -12.61
C ASP A 351 -18.86 11.92 -11.36
N ALA A 352 -19.56 10.80 -11.13
CA ALA A 352 -19.25 9.87 -10.05
C ALA A 352 -17.80 9.36 -10.12
N VAL A 353 -17.30 8.96 -11.29
CA VAL A 353 -15.91 8.54 -11.46
C VAL A 353 -14.92 9.67 -11.19
N LYS A 354 -15.21 10.91 -11.63
CA LYS A 354 -14.34 12.06 -11.29
C LYS A 354 -14.28 12.28 -9.78
N HIS A 355 -15.42 12.21 -9.10
CA HIS A 355 -15.48 12.35 -7.64
C HIS A 355 -14.74 11.22 -6.93
N LEU A 356 -14.87 9.99 -7.43
CA LEU A 356 -14.17 8.81 -6.92
C LEU A 356 -12.65 8.95 -7.05
N ASP A 357 -12.16 9.40 -8.21
CA ASP A 357 -10.71 9.58 -8.45
C ASP A 357 -10.13 10.67 -7.52
N VAL A 358 -10.84 11.78 -7.30
CA VAL A 358 -10.42 12.82 -6.35
C VAL A 358 -10.41 12.30 -4.91
N ALA A 359 -11.42 11.54 -4.51
CA ALA A 359 -11.51 11.00 -3.17
C ALA A 359 -10.45 9.92 -2.91
N GLU A 360 -10.17 9.05 -3.87
CA GLU A 360 -9.09 8.07 -3.80
C GLU A 360 -7.71 8.74 -3.70
N GLU A 361 -7.46 9.80 -4.49
CA GLU A 361 -6.19 10.52 -4.40
C GLU A 361 -6.04 11.21 -3.02
N LYS A 362 -7.13 11.74 -2.44
CA LYS A 362 -7.13 12.26 -1.06
C LYS A 362 -6.74 11.17 -0.06
N VAL A 363 -7.30 9.96 -0.17
CA VAL A 363 -6.96 8.81 0.69
C VAL A 363 -5.51 8.39 0.48
N LYS A 364 -5.07 8.22 -0.77
CA LYS A 364 -3.73 7.77 -1.13
C LYS A 364 -2.67 8.73 -0.62
N ARG A 365 -2.86 10.03 -0.82
CA ARG A 365 -1.96 11.06 -0.31
C ARG A 365 -1.92 11.08 1.21
N GLY A 366 -3.07 10.97 1.88
CA GLY A 366 -3.11 10.89 3.35
C GLY A 366 -2.37 9.67 3.89
N LYS A 367 -2.54 8.50 3.26
CA LYS A 367 -1.79 7.29 3.62
C LYS A 367 -0.29 7.46 3.40
N ALA A 368 0.12 8.01 2.26
CA ALA A 368 1.53 8.26 1.96
C ALA A 368 2.17 9.20 2.99
N GLU A 369 1.49 10.30 3.32
CA GLU A 369 1.94 11.27 4.34
C GLU A 369 2.12 10.60 5.72
N LEU A 370 1.19 9.72 6.11
CA LEU A 370 1.30 8.99 7.39
C LEU A 370 2.44 7.96 7.38
N VAL A 371 2.67 7.27 6.24
CA VAL A 371 3.77 6.33 6.08
C VAL A 371 5.11 7.06 6.12
N GLU A 372 5.28 8.11 5.33
CA GLU A 372 6.51 8.91 5.22
C GLU A 372 6.94 9.49 6.57
N ALA A 373 5.99 10.01 7.35
CA ALA A 373 6.26 10.52 8.69
C ALA A 373 6.78 9.44 9.67
N ASN A 374 6.45 8.17 9.43
CA ASN A 374 6.73 7.05 10.33
C ASN A 374 7.84 6.10 9.84
N LEU A 375 8.51 6.39 8.71
CA LEU A 375 9.62 5.57 8.21
C LEU A 375 10.76 5.40 9.24
N ARG A 376 11.02 6.40 10.08
CA ARG A 376 12.05 6.33 11.14
C ARG A 376 11.75 5.24 12.19
N LEU A 377 10.47 5.00 12.47
CA LEU A 377 10.04 3.94 13.38
C LEU A 377 10.38 2.56 12.80
N VAL A 378 10.22 2.38 11.49
CA VAL A 378 10.59 1.13 10.82
C VAL A 378 12.08 0.87 10.93
N VAL A 379 12.91 1.89 10.66
CA VAL A 379 14.37 1.78 10.79
C VAL A 379 14.79 1.42 12.21
N SER A 380 14.19 2.04 13.24
CA SER A 380 14.55 1.73 14.64
C SER A 380 14.14 0.33 15.08
N ILE A 381 13.06 -0.22 14.52
CA ILE A 381 12.64 -1.61 14.77
C ILE A 381 13.53 -2.58 13.99
N ALA A 382 13.76 -2.34 12.69
CA ALA A 382 14.54 -3.21 11.80
C ALA A 382 15.98 -3.38 12.26
N LYS A 383 16.57 -2.35 12.90
CA LYS A 383 17.92 -2.43 13.50
C LYS A 383 18.10 -3.59 14.48
N LYS A 384 17.04 -4.03 15.18
CA LYS A 384 17.12 -5.14 16.15
C LYS A 384 17.18 -6.53 15.47
N TYR A 385 16.92 -6.57 14.17
CA TYR A 385 16.87 -7.78 13.36
C TYR A 385 18.02 -7.86 12.35
N THR A 386 18.99 -6.94 12.43
CA THR A 386 20.22 -7.02 11.64
C THR A 386 20.95 -8.33 11.98
N ASN A 387 21.69 -8.85 11.00
CA ASN A 387 22.47 -10.09 11.13
C ASN A 387 21.65 -11.39 11.27
N ARG A 388 20.34 -11.38 11.03
CA ARG A 388 19.48 -12.58 11.02
C ARG A 388 19.32 -13.24 9.65
N GLY A 389 20.30 -13.04 8.75
CA GLY A 389 20.34 -13.65 7.42
C GLY A 389 19.65 -12.87 6.29
N LEU A 390 19.07 -11.69 6.57
CA LEU A 390 18.51 -10.78 5.55
C LEU A 390 19.23 -9.43 5.57
N GLN A 391 19.39 -8.78 4.41
CA GLN A 391 20.05 -7.47 4.32
C GLN A 391 19.22 -6.40 5.04
N PHE A 392 19.90 -5.39 5.62
CA PHE A 392 19.22 -4.32 6.34
C PHE A 392 18.18 -3.55 5.50
N LEU A 393 18.45 -3.33 4.21
CA LEU A 393 17.49 -2.70 3.30
C LEU A 393 16.23 -3.53 3.12
N ASP A 394 16.37 -4.84 2.98
CA ASP A 394 15.24 -5.75 2.81
C ASP A 394 14.40 -5.81 4.09
N LEU A 395 15.03 -5.83 5.26
CA LEU A 395 14.34 -5.71 6.56
C LEU A 395 13.54 -4.41 6.66
N ILE A 396 14.11 -3.28 6.19
CA ILE A 396 13.40 -2.00 6.14
C ILE A 396 12.23 -2.07 5.16
N GLN A 397 12.38 -2.65 3.98
CA GLN A 397 11.29 -2.75 3.00
C GLN A 397 10.13 -3.61 3.52
N GLU A 398 10.43 -4.77 4.10
CA GLU A 398 9.42 -5.64 4.71
C GLU A 398 8.73 -4.95 5.89
N GLY A 399 9.49 -4.21 6.70
CA GLY A 399 8.95 -3.33 7.74
C GLY A 399 8.05 -2.21 7.20
N ASN A 400 8.40 -1.59 6.07
CA ASN A 400 7.60 -0.56 5.41
C ASN A 400 6.27 -1.15 4.88
N ILE A 401 6.29 -2.38 4.36
CA ILE A 401 5.07 -3.11 3.97
C ILE A 401 4.19 -3.36 5.21
N GLY A 402 4.78 -3.76 6.34
CA GLY A 402 4.08 -3.89 7.62
C GLY A 402 3.47 -2.56 8.09
N LEU A 403 4.21 -1.46 7.98
CA LEU A 403 3.74 -0.11 8.29
C LEU A 403 2.56 0.31 7.41
N MET A 404 2.60 0.04 6.10
CA MET A 404 1.49 0.32 5.19
C MET A 404 0.21 -0.42 5.60
N LYS A 405 0.32 -1.69 6.01
CA LYS A 405 -0.81 -2.47 6.55
C LYS A 405 -1.34 -1.89 7.85
N ALA A 406 -0.46 -1.40 8.73
CA ALA A 406 -0.87 -0.71 9.95
C ALA A 406 -1.65 0.57 9.64
N VAL A 407 -1.18 1.38 8.69
CA VAL A 407 -1.87 2.60 8.25
C VAL A 407 -3.28 2.30 7.72
N ASP A 408 -3.45 1.21 6.97
CA ASP A 408 -4.76 0.85 6.41
C ASP A 408 -5.82 0.50 7.46
N LYS A 409 -5.38 -0.12 8.55
CA LYS A 409 -6.22 -0.63 9.64
C LYS A 409 -6.24 0.27 10.89
N PHE A 410 -5.51 1.38 10.89
CA PHE A 410 -5.41 2.23 12.06
C PHE A 410 -6.72 2.93 12.41
N GLU A 411 -7.13 2.83 13.68
CA GLU A 411 -8.32 3.46 14.23
C GLU A 411 -7.95 4.47 15.32
N TYR A 412 -7.89 5.75 14.98
CA TYR A 412 -7.55 6.81 15.94
C TYR A 412 -8.58 6.95 17.08
N LYS A 413 -9.82 6.49 16.89
CA LYS A 413 -10.92 6.55 17.88
C LYS A 413 -10.65 5.69 19.12
N ARG A 414 -9.77 4.67 19.02
CA ARG A 414 -9.36 3.84 20.17
C ARG A 414 -8.44 4.59 21.15
N GLY A 415 -7.91 5.76 20.76
CA GLY A 415 -7.12 6.62 21.64
C GLY A 415 -5.65 6.25 21.79
N TYR A 416 -5.20 5.08 21.32
CA TYR A 416 -3.80 4.70 21.30
C TYR A 416 -2.98 5.50 20.27
N LYS A 417 -1.68 5.67 20.52
CA LYS A 417 -0.75 6.30 19.57
C LYS A 417 -0.53 5.39 18.36
N PHE A 418 -0.31 5.97 17.19
CA PHE A 418 -0.07 5.20 15.97
C PHE A 418 1.17 4.31 16.09
N SER A 419 2.25 4.81 16.70
CA SER A 419 3.49 4.06 16.89
C SER A 419 3.31 2.75 17.67
N THR A 420 2.45 2.73 18.69
CA THR A 420 2.16 1.53 19.49
C THR A 420 1.52 0.45 18.63
N TYR A 421 0.52 0.83 17.82
CA TYR A 421 -0.16 -0.08 16.91
C TYR A 421 0.75 -0.55 15.76
N ALA A 422 1.47 0.38 15.13
CA ALA A 422 2.34 0.09 14.00
C ALA A 422 3.50 -0.85 14.36
N THR A 423 4.03 -0.75 15.58
CA THR A 423 5.15 -1.58 16.04
C THR A 423 4.85 -3.08 15.92
N TRP A 424 3.61 -3.52 16.21
CA TRP A 424 3.20 -4.91 16.09
C TRP A 424 3.24 -5.39 14.63
N TRP A 425 2.61 -4.64 13.73
CA TRP A 425 2.59 -4.96 12.29
C TRP A 425 3.97 -4.94 11.63
N ILE A 426 4.82 -3.97 12.02
CA ILE A 426 6.20 -3.88 11.52
C ILE A 426 7.00 -5.09 11.99
N ARG A 427 6.92 -5.44 13.28
CA ARG A 427 7.61 -6.61 13.83
C ARG A 427 7.16 -7.90 13.18
N GLN A 428 5.85 -8.08 13.01
CA GLN A 428 5.27 -9.27 12.38
C GLN A 428 5.74 -9.43 10.94
N ALA A 429 5.74 -8.33 10.16
CA ALA A 429 6.22 -8.36 8.78
C ALA A 429 7.70 -8.73 8.68
N ILE A 430 8.55 -8.10 9.50
CA ILE A 430 9.99 -8.38 9.53
C ILE A 430 10.28 -9.83 9.94
N THR A 431 9.63 -10.31 11.01
CA THR A 431 9.84 -11.68 11.52
C THR A 431 9.41 -12.72 10.50
N ARG A 432 8.26 -12.50 9.86
CA ARG A 432 7.77 -13.36 8.76
C ARG A 432 8.73 -13.36 7.56
N ALA A 433 9.26 -12.20 7.18
CA ALA A 433 10.21 -12.12 6.07
C ALA A 433 11.52 -12.87 6.35
N ILE A 434 12.04 -12.77 7.57
CA ILE A 434 13.22 -13.53 8.01
C ILE A 434 12.93 -15.04 7.93
N ALA A 435 11.79 -15.47 8.46
CA ALA A 435 11.39 -16.88 8.40
C ALA A 435 11.27 -17.41 6.97
N ASP A 436 10.69 -16.60 6.07
CA ASP A 436 10.37 -16.99 4.69
C ASP A 436 11.55 -16.87 3.71
N GLN A 437 12.47 -15.92 3.92
CA GLN A 437 13.46 -15.50 2.91
C GLN A 437 14.91 -15.57 3.39
N ALA A 438 15.20 -15.60 4.69
CA ALA A 438 16.59 -15.53 5.18
C ALA A 438 17.40 -16.81 4.94
N ARG A 439 16.74 -17.93 4.59
CA ARG A 439 17.37 -19.22 4.32
C ARG A 439 17.27 -19.56 2.85
N THR A 440 18.31 -20.21 2.31
CA THR A 440 18.32 -20.73 0.93
C THR A 440 17.20 -21.73 0.66
N ILE A 441 16.80 -22.50 1.68
CA ILE A 441 15.66 -23.40 1.63
C ILE A 441 14.58 -22.84 2.53
N ARG A 442 13.39 -22.60 1.96
CA ARG A 442 12.22 -22.10 2.67
C ARG A 442 11.70 -23.16 3.64
N ILE A 443 11.54 -22.76 4.90
CA ILE A 443 10.97 -23.59 5.97
C ILE A 443 9.66 -22.91 6.43
N PRO A 444 8.59 -23.68 6.73
CA PRO A 444 7.37 -23.11 7.29
C PRO A 444 7.61 -22.37 8.61
N VAL A 445 6.91 -21.25 8.82
CA VAL A 445 7.12 -20.35 9.97
C VAL A 445 6.99 -21.06 11.33
N HIS A 446 6.02 -21.95 11.49
CA HIS A 446 5.80 -22.69 12.75
C HIS A 446 6.95 -23.63 13.13
N MET A 447 7.80 -24.03 12.17
CA MET A 447 8.98 -24.87 12.41
C MET A 447 10.22 -24.06 12.82
N ILE A 448 10.16 -22.73 12.78
CA ILE A 448 11.26 -21.82 13.11
C ILE A 448 11.09 -21.26 14.53
N GLU A 449 9.86 -21.29 15.07
CA GLU A 449 9.51 -20.81 16.41
C GLU A 449 9.58 -21.91 17.50
N THR A 450 9.66 -23.19 17.11
CA THR A 450 10.09 -24.33 17.96
C THR A 450 11.60 -24.44 18.01
#